data_AF-A0AAE8LXI3-F1
#
_entry.id   AF-A0AAE8LXI3-F1
#
_cell.length_a   1.000
_cell.length_b   1.000
_cell.length_c   1.000
_cell.angle_alpha   90.00
_cell.angle_beta   90.00
_cell.angle_gamma   90.00
#
_symmetry.space_group_name_H-M   'P 1'
#
loop_
_entity.id
_entity.type
_entity.pdbx_description
1 polymer ?
#
loop_
_entity_poly.entity_id
_entity_poly.type
_entity_poly.pdbx_seq_one_letter_code
_entity_poly.pdbx_strand_id
1 'polypeptide(L)'
;MKFSIVAQAILAIPSVATAIPEPVDMTEVKRENCKLTLQWVSNWYENGMRRYGVQLITSPRNDDHLGLYCNQFKINAVELENVQCFWTDNMFVMDVSEVQGPAGHAQYKNQYNIGAGILKRGTRCDVIQNT
;
A
#
# COMPACT_ATOMS: atom_id res chain seq x y z
N MET A 1 27.13 -67.22 29.17
CA MET A 1 27.22 -65.86 29.76
C MET A 1 27.45 -64.86 28.63
N LYS A 2 26.56 -63.84 28.55
CA LYS A 2 26.75 -62.42 28.17
C LYS A 2 27.71 -62.11 26.99
N PHE A 3 27.18 -61.81 25.80
CA PHE A 3 26.86 -60.47 25.23
C PHE A 3 28.07 -59.65 24.74
N SER A 4 28.18 -59.48 23.41
CA SER A 4 28.04 -58.16 22.74
C SER A 4 28.31 -58.31 21.24
N ILE A 5 27.28 -58.09 20.42
CA ILE A 5 27.40 -57.94 18.98
C ILE A 5 27.31 -56.43 18.70
N VAL A 6 28.38 -55.83 18.21
CA VAL A 6 28.36 -54.46 17.70
C VAL A 6 27.66 -54.49 16.35
N ALA A 7 26.39 -54.07 16.32
CA ALA A 7 25.68 -53.82 15.09
C ALA A 7 26.13 -52.47 14.51
N GLN A 8 26.87 -52.47 13.41
CA GLN A 8 27.09 -51.26 12.61
C GLN A 8 25.93 -51.15 11.63
N ALA A 9 24.99 -50.24 11.91
CA ALA A 9 23.99 -49.83 10.95
C ALA A 9 24.69 -48.99 9.87
N ILE A 10 24.81 -49.53 8.66
CA ILE A 10 25.17 -48.75 7.48
C ILE A 10 23.94 -47.91 7.12
N LEU A 11 23.94 -46.66 7.57
CA LEU A 11 23.01 -45.64 7.08
C LEU A 11 23.37 -45.34 5.64
N ALA A 12 22.63 -45.91 4.69
CA ALA A 12 22.62 -45.45 3.32
C ALA A 12 21.97 -44.06 3.29
N ILE A 13 22.79 -43.01 3.25
CA ILE A 13 22.33 -41.64 3.03
C ILE A 13 21.93 -41.54 1.55
N PRO A 14 20.65 -41.28 1.22
CA PRO A 14 20.32 -40.91 -0.15
C PRO A 14 21.01 -39.57 -0.40
N SER A 15 21.97 -39.53 -1.32
CA SER A 15 22.50 -38.27 -1.82
C SER A 15 21.36 -37.54 -2.54
N VAL A 16 20.69 -36.64 -1.83
CA VAL A 16 19.76 -35.69 -2.42
C VAL A 16 20.59 -34.88 -3.40
N ALA A 17 20.41 -35.13 -4.68
CA ALA A 17 20.92 -34.26 -5.72
C ALA A 17 20.32 -32.87 -5.45
N THR A 18 21.14 -31.96 -4.96
CA THR A 18 20.79 -30.54 -4.91
C THR A 18 20.71 -30.09 -6.36
N ALA A 19 19.52 -30.12 -6.95
CA ALA A 19 19.25 -29.37 -8.16
C ALA A 19 19.56 -27.92 -7.80
N ILE A 20 20.70 -27.43 -8.28
CA ILE A 20 21.06 -26.01 -8.20
C ILE A 20 19.95 -25.33 -9.00
N PRO A 21 19.06 -24.52 -8.38
CA PRO A 21 18.07 -23.80 -9.16
C PRO A 21 18.83 -22.98 -10.19
N GLU A 22 18.44 -23.12 -11.46
CA GLU A 22 18.98 -22.28 -12.51
C GLU A 22 18.87 -20.82 -12.06
N PRO A 23 19.90 -19.99 -12.27
CA PRO A 23 19.84 -18.59 -11.90
C PRO A 23 18.61 -18.01 -12.58
N VAL A 24 17.62 -17.61 -11.77
CA VAL A 24 16.44 -16.92 -12.25
C VAL A 24 16.96 -15.71 -13.01
N ASP A 25 16.70 -15.71 -14.32
CA ASP A 25 17.08 -14.62 -15.19
C ASP A 25 16.43 -13.35 -14.63
N MET A 26 17.23 -12.54 -13.93
CA MET A 26 16.83 -11.22 -13.48
C MET A 26 16.87 -10.27 -14.67
N THR A 27 16.22 -10.64 -15.78
CA THR A 27 15.74 -9.66 -16.74
C THR A 27 14.96 -8.65 -15.92
N GLU A 28 15.52 -7.45 -15.76
CA GLU A 28 14.84 -6.33 -15.15
C GLU A 28 13.47 -6.24 -15.82
N VAL A 29 12.44 -6.66 -15.08
CA VAL A 29 11.06 -6.45 -15.51
C VAL A 29 10.95 -4.94 -15.61
N LYS A 30 10.95 -4.42 -16.84
CA LYS A 30 10.62 -3.02 -17.12
C LYS A 30 9.20 -2.82 -16.59
N ARG A 31 9.09 -2.43 -15.31
CA ARG A 31 7.83 -1.99 -14.74
C ARG A 31 7.43 -0.79 -15.59
N GLU A 32 6.27 -0.88 -16.23
CA GLU A 32 5.66 0.31 -16.81
C GLU A 32 5.66 1.41 -15.75
N ASN A 33 5.94 2.65 -16.16
CA ASN A 33 6.00 3.81 -15.25
C ASN A 33 4.64 3.98 -14.58
N CYS A 34 4.45 3.32 -13.43
CA CYS A 34 3.21 3.36 -12.70
C CYS A 34 3.10 4.70 -11.97
N LYS A 35 1.92 5.30 -12.05
CA LYS A 35 1.65 6.62 -11.49
C LYS A 35 0.33 6.58 -10.72
N LEU A 36 0.33 7.18 -9.54
CA LEU A 36 -0.86 7.54 -8.78
C LEU A 36 -0.98 9.05 -8.72
N THR A 37 -2.09 9.59 -9.20
CA THR A 37 -2.41 11.02 -9.10
C THR A 37 -3.46 11.19 -8.02
N LEU A 38 -3.18 12.08 -7.07
CA LEU A 38 -4.05 12.53 -6.01
C LEU A 38 -4.60 13.90 -6.44
N GLN A 39 -5.82 13.92 -6.95
CA GLN A 39 -6.46 15.10 -7.53
C GLN A 39 -7.51 15.64 -6.57
N TRP A 40 -7.32 16.84 -6.04
CA TRP A 40 -8.36 17.50 -5.25
C TRP A 40 -9.60 17.75 -6.11
N VAL A 41 -10.77 17.37 -5.58
CA VAL A 41 -12.06 17.54 -6.27
C VAL A 41 -13.04 18.42 -5.50
N SER A 42 -12.99 18.41 -4.18
CA SER A 42 -13.99 19.12 -3.38
C SER A 42 -13.52 19.41 -1.96
N ASN A 43 -14.02 20.51 -1.42
CA ASN A 43 -13.84 20.91 -0.03
C ASN A 43 -15.11 21.63 0.44
N TRP A 44 -15.83 21.08 1.42
CA TRP A 44 -17.04 21.70 1.96
C TRP A 44 -17.15 21.53 3.48
N TYR A 45 -18.03 22.33 4.09
CA TYR A 45 -18.34 22.24 5.51
C TYR A 45 -19.57 21.37 5.72
N GLU A 46 -19.51 20.48 6.70
CA GLU A 46 -20.60 19.59 7.04
C GLU A 46 -20.55 19.26 8.53
N ASN A 47 -21.64 19.53 9.26
CA ASN A 47 -21.85 19.11 10.66
C ASN A 47 -20.69 19.44 11.62
N GLY A 48 -20.14 20.65 11.56
CA GLY A 48 -19.00 21.05 12.43
C GLY A 48 -17.63 20.64 11.90
N MET A 49 -17.58 19.88 10.81
CA MET A 49 -16.37 19.33 10.22
C MET A 49 -16.15 19.90 8.82
N ARG A 50 -14.92 19.72 8.34
CA ARG A 50 -14.47 20.05 6.99
C ARG A 50 -14.27 18.73 6.24
N ARG A 51 -14.92 18.58 5.09
CA ARG A 51 -14.78 17.41 4.22
C ARG A 51 -13.78 17.70 3.11
N TYR A 52 -12.86 16.77 2.88
CA TYR A 52 -11.85 16.83 1.82
C TYR A 52 -12.04 15.66 0.86
N GLY A 53 -12.43 15.97 -0.37
CA GLY A 53 -12.57 14.99 -1.45
C GLY A 53 -11.36 14.99 -2.37
N VAL A 54 -10.74 13.83 -2.54
CA VAL A 54 -9.61 13.59 -3.44
C VAL A 54 -9.94 12.43 -4.37
N GLN A 55 -9.90 12.68 -5.66
CA GLN A 55 -9.93 11.63 -6.67
C GLN A 55 -8.55 10.96 -6.77
N LEU A 56 -8.56 9.63 -6.78
CA LEU A 56 -7.37 8.80 -6.96
C LEU A 56 -7.36 8.26 -8.40
N ILE A 57 -6.29 8.51 -9.14
CA ILE A 57 -6.16 8.11 -10.55
C ILE A 57 -4.88 7.33 -10.74
N THR A 58 -4.97 6.10 -11.23
CA THR A 58 -3.80 5.27 -11.54
C THR A 58 -3.56 5.17 -13.04
N SER A 59 -2.29 5.19 -13.44
CA SER A 59 -1.85 4.99 -14.83
C SER A 59 -0.63 4.06 -14.86
N PRO A 60 -0.71 2.87 -15.50
CA PRO A 60 -1.94 2.24 -15.99
C PRO A 60 -2.96 2.01 -14.85
N ARG A 61 -4.23 1.81 -15.19
CA ARG A 61 -5.27 1.59 -14.18
C ARG A 61 -4.92 0.38 -13.33
N ASN A 62 -4.84 0.60 -12.03
CA ASN A 62 -4.56 -0.40 -11.01
C ASN A 62 -5.39 -0.06 -9.77
N ASP A 63 -6.43 -0.86 -9.53
CA ASP A 63 -7.40 -0.61 -8.46
C ASP A 63 -6.82 -1.00 -7.07
N ASP A 64 -5.84 -1.90 -7.01
CA ASP A 64 -5.15 -2.25 -5.76
C ASP A 64 -4.39 -1.05 -5.19
N HIS A 65 -3.74 -0.26 -6.05
CA HIS A 65 -3.05 0.97 -5.64
C HIS A 65 -4.02 2.04 -5.10
N LEU A 66 -5.26 2.09 -5.60
CA LEU A 66 -6.30 2.98 -5.08
C LEU A 66 -6.69 2.58 -3.64
N GLY A 67 -6.90 1.28 -3.43
CA GLY A 67 -7.19 0.72 -2.11
C GLY A 67 -6.04 0.91 -1.12
N LEU A 68 -4.79 0.74 -1.57
CA LEU A 68 -3.60 0.93 -0.73
C LEU A 68 -3.50 2.37 -0.21
N TYR A 69 -3.74 3.40 -1.05
CA TYR A 69 -3.73 4.79 -0.58
C TYR A 69 -4.78 5.01 0.50
N CYS A 70 -6.01 4.57 0.23
CA CYS A 70 -7.13 4.70 1.16
C CYS A 70 -6.83 4.05 2.51
N ASN A 71 -6.30 2.82 2.50
CA ASN A 71 -5.94 2.10 3.71
C ASN A 71 -4.81 2.79 4.46
N GLN A 72 -3.81 3.31 3.75
CA GLN A 72 -2.72 4.06 4.36
C GLN A 72 -3.21 5.35 5.02
N PHE A 73 -4.20 6.03 4.43
CA PHE A 73 -4.83 7.19 5.03
C PHE A 73 -5.56 6.80 6.32
N LYS A 74 -6.40 5.76 6.28
CA LYS A 74 -7.15 5.24 7.44
C LYS A 74 -6.27 4.88 8.64
N ILE A 75 -5.08 4.34 8.40
CA ILE A 75 -4.12 4.02 9.48
C ILE A 75 -3.65 5.28 10.23
N ASN A 76 -3.60 6.42 9.55
CA ASN A 76 -3.16 7.69 10.13
C ASN A 76 -4.32 8.60 10.56
N ALA A 77 -5.56 8.15 10.35
CA ALA A 77 -6.75 8.88 10.74
C ALA A 77 -6.95 8.84 12.26
N VAL A 78 -7.36 9.96 12.85
CA VAL A 78 -7.73 9.97 14.28
C VAL A 78 -9.19 9.61 14.48
N GLU A 79 -9.56 9.27 15.72
CA GLU A 79 -10.85 8.64 16.08
C GLU A 79 -12.10 9.40 15.63
N LEU A 80 -12.02 10.72 15.42
CA LEU A 80 -13.14 11.57 14.97
C LEU A 80 -13.19 11.77 13.45
N GLU A 81 -12.20 11.27 12.72
CA GLU A 81 -12.18 11.35 11.26
C GLU A 81 -12.96 10.20 10.64
N ASN A 82 -13.77 10.53 9.65
CA ASN A 82 -14.48 9.57 8.83
C ASN A 82 -13.84 9.56 7.44
N VAL A 83 -13.06 8.51 7.18
CA VAL A 83 -12.39 8.26 5.90
C VAL A 83 -13.19 7.23 5.09
N GLN A 84 -13.75 7.67 3.98
CA GLN A 84 -14.52 6.85 3.06
C GLN A 84 -13.83 6.81 1.70
N CYS A 85 -13.84 5.65 1.05
CA CYS A 85 -13.31 5.50 -0.28
C CYS A 85 -14.29 4.70 -1.11
N PHE A 86 -14.68 5.24 -2.25
CA PHE A 86 -15.76 4.67 -3.06
C PHE A 86 -15.64 5.10 -4.51
N TRP A 87 -16.30 4.33 -5.37
CA TRP A 87 -16.50 4.70 -6.77
C TRP A 87 -17.75 5.56 -6.90
N THR A 88 -17.64 6.69 -7.60
CA THR A 88 -18.78 7.52 -8.05
C THR A 88 -18.47 8.06 -9.43
N ASP A 89 -19.43 8.03 -10.36
CA ASP A 89 -19.28 8.63 -11.69
C ASP A 89 -17.96 8.25 -12.42
N ASN A 90 -17.57 6.97 -12.31
CA ASN A 90 -16.31 6.43 -12.86
C ASN A 90 -15.02 7.05 -12.27
N MET A 91 -15.11 7.67 -11.12
CA MET A 91 -14.01 8.19 -10.31
C MET A 91 -13.90 7.41 -9.01
N PHE A 92 -12.69 7.02 -8.62
CA PHE A 92 -12.46 6.55 -7.26
C PHE A 92 -12.11 7.74 -6.39
N VAL A 93 -12.94 8.01 -5.39
CA VAL A 93 -12.82 9.18 -4.51
C VAL A 93 -12.55 8.72 -3.09
N MET A 94 -11.58 9.38 -2.45
CA MET A 94 -11.38 9.36 -1.01
C MET A 94 -12.00 10.63 -0.43
N ASP A 95 -12.88 10.48 0.56
CA ASP A 95 -13.54 11.56 1.28
C ASP A 95 -13.20 11.46 2.77
N VAL A 96 -12.68 12.53 3.34
CA VAL A 96 -12.17 12.59 4.71
C VAL A 96 -12.83 13.74 5.45
N SER A 97 -13.42 13.48 6.62
CA SER A 97 -13.84 14.55 7.55
C SER A 97 -12.74 14.91 8.53
N GLU A 98 -12.54 16.19 8.73
CA GLU A 98 -11.52 16.77 9.59
C GLU A 98 -12.10 17.91 10.42
N VAL A 99 -11.46 18.22 11.55
CA VAL A 99 -11.92 19.33 12.40
C VAL A 99 -11.90 20.63 11.60
N GLN A 100 -12.98 21.41 11.67
CA GLN A 100 -13.03 22.71 11.00
C GLN A 100 -11.96 23.66 11.56
N GLY A 101 -11.12 24.20 10.68
CA GLY A 101 -10.16 25.25 11.00
C GLY A 101 -8.72 24.90 10.63
N PRO A 102 -7.75 25.76 11.03
CA PRO A 102 -6.35 25.60 10.64
C PRO A 102 -5.72 24.30 11.13
N ALA A 103 -6.08 23.85 12.33
CA ALA A 103 -5.54 22.63 12.93
C ALA A 103 -5.94 21.38 12.13
N GLY A 104 -7.24 21.18 11.86
CA GLY A 104 -7.69 20.04 11.05
C GLY A 104 -7.21 20.11 9.60
N HIS A 105 -7.09 21.32 9.01
CA HIS A 105 -6.45 21.44 7.70
C HIS A 105 -4.97 21.03 7.70
N ALA A 106 -4.22 21.38 8.74
CA ALA A 106 -2.82 20.98 8.87
C ALA A 106 -2.68 19.46 9.07
N GLN A 107 -3.55 18.87 9.89
CA GLN A 107 -3.63 17.44 10.12
C GLN A 107 -3.91 16.67 8.82
N TYR A 108 -4.94 17.08 8.09
CA TYR A 108 -5.27 16.53 6.79
C TYR A 108 -4.08 16.56 5.83
N LYS A 109 -3.42 17.73 5.68
CA LYS A 109 -2.26 17.85 4.80
C LYS A 109 -1.10 16.97 5.23
N ASN A 110 -0.89 16.79 6.53
CA ASN A 110 0.13 15.90 7.04
C ASN A 110 -0.15 14.44 6.63
N GLN A 111 -1.37 13.94 6.86
CA GLN A 111 -1.78 12.59 6.46
C GLN A 111 -1.72 12.40 4.93
N TYR A 112 -2.22 13.38 4.18
CA TYR A 112 -2.19 13.40 2.71
C TYR A 112 -0.76 13.22 2.17
N ASN A 113 0.20 13.93 2.75
CA ASN A 113 1.62 13.86 2.39
C ASN A 113 2.29 12.56 2.85
N ILE A 114 2.00 12.10 4.07
CA ILE A 114 2.53 10.84 4.59
C ILE A 114 2.07 9.66 3.73
N GLY A 115 0.78 9.60 3.40
CA GLY A 115 0.21 8.57 2.53
C GLY A 115 0.87 8.54 1.15
N ALA A 116 1.08 9.71 0.54
CA ALA A 116 1.77 9.83 -0.74
C ALA A 116 3.22 9.32 -0.65
N GLY A 117 3.95 9.69 0.39
CA GLY A 117 5.32 9.26 0.62
C GLY A 117 5.45 7.76 0.92
N ILE A 118 4.49 7.15 1.61
CA ILE A 118 4.47 5.71 1.86
C ILE A 118 4.19 4.94 0.58
N LEU A 119 3.21 5.36 -0.22
CA LEU A 119 2.93 4.69 -1.49
C LEU A 119 4.09 4.77 -2.46
N LYS A 120 4.70 5.95 -2.60
CA LYS A 120 5.88 6.12 -3.46
C LYS A 120 7.00 5.15 -3.05
N ARG A 121 7.24 4.99 -1.75
CA ARG A 121 8.27 4.07 -1.22
C ARG A 121 7.91 2.60 -1.39
N GLY A 122 6.66 2.22 -1.09
CA GLY A 122 6.21 0.82 -1.09
C GLY A 122 5.95 0.26 -2.50
N THR A 123 5.37 1.07 -3.39
CA THR A 123 5.01 0.63 -4.75
C THR A 123 6.09 0.94 -5.78
N ARG A 124 6.99 1.89 -5.49
CA ARG A 124 7.93 2.50 -6.44
C ARG A 124 7.24 3.23 -7.60
N CYS A 125 5.93 3.47 -7.51
CA CYS A 125 5.21 4.32 -8.46
C CYS A 125 5.46 5.80 -8.18
N ASP A 126 5.38 6.61 -9.23
CA ASP A 126 5.31 8.04 -9.09
C ASP A 126 4.00 8.44 -8.43
N VAL A 127 4.06 9.36 -7.47
CA VAL A 127 2.88 9.94 -6.83
C VAL A 127 2.85 11.42 -7.15
N ILE A 128 1.78 11.88 -7.80
CA ILE A 128 1.56 13.27 -8.15
C ILE A 128 0.43 13.82 -7.28
N GLN A 129 0.69 14.94 -6.62
CA GLN A 129 -0.29 15.62 -5.76
C GLN A 129 -0.73 16.91 -6.44
N ASN A 130 -1.96 16.94 -6.94
CA ASN A 130 -2.60 18.13 -7.48
C ASN A 130 -3.51 18.72 -6.39
N THR A 131 -2.98 19.71 -5.69
CA THR A 131 -3.65 20.44 -4.60
C THR A 131 -4.26 21.74 -5.09
#